data_AF-A0A1I8N4H5-F1
#
_entry.id   AF-A0A1I8N4H5-F1
#
_cell.length_a   1.000
_cell.length_b   1.000
_cell.length_c   1.000
_cell.angle_alpha   90.00
_cell.angle_beta   90.00
_cell.angle_gamma   90.00
#
_symmetry.space_group_name_H-M   'P 1'
#
loop_
_entity.id
_entity.type
_entity.pdbx_description
1 polymer ?
#
loop_
_entity_poly.entity_id
_entity_poly.type
_entity_poly.pdbx_seq_one_letter_code
_entity_poly.pdbx_strand_id
1 'polypeptide(L)'
;MLFHKGGPLQGQSRGYAFVTFTKSSSAMVALEKLNGHVILNRPIAVRLAKNINYDEFERPKPKIEIPALGTGKREGKITREEAIKAIEQKLKAIESQGDDIDFSQPTAGPVIPLIQKYQFNKDRDAKTATTTQRRPYHKTSSGPYSRHQRPKRR
;
A
#
# COMPACT_ATOMS: atom_id res chain seq x y z
N MET A 1 -1.87 3.42 -25.09
CA MET A 1 -2.44 2.87 -23.82
C MET A 1 -1.32 2.25 -23.00
N LEU A 2 -1.41 2.29 -21.67
CA LEU A 2 -0.38 1.73 -20.80
C LEU A 2 -0.85 0.44 -20.13
N PHE A 3 0.02 -0.58 -20.13
CA PHE A 3 -0.28 -1.93 -19.65
C PHE A 3 0.60 -2.33 -18.45
N HIS A 4 0.14 -3.28 -17.66
CA HIS A 4 0.96 -3.91 -16.63
C HIS A 4 2.06 -4.75 -17.29
N LYS A 5 3.34 -4.48 -16.94
CA LYS A 5 4.51 -5.13 -17.55
C LYS A 5 4.86 -6.48 -16.91
N GLY A 6 4.30 -6.80 -15.74
CA GLY A 6 4.57 -8.03 -15.00
C GLY A 6 3.56 -8.24 -13.85
N GLY A 7 3.69 -9.38 -13.16
CA GLY A 7 2.80 -9.78 -12.06
C GLY A 7 1.46 -10.37 -12.53
N PRO A 8 0.53 -10.66 -11.60
CA PRO A 8 -0.74 -11.33 -11.92
C PRO A 8 -1.64 -10.59 -12.93
N LEU A 9 -1.45 -9.29 -13.10
CA LEU A 9 -2.21 -8.45 -14.03
C LEU A 9 -1.46 -8.15 -15.34
N GLN A 10 -0.31 -8.81 -15.61
CA GLN A 10 0.49 -8.56 -16.82
C GLN A 10 -0.36 -8.62 -18.10
N GLY A 11 -0.15 -7.66 -18.99
CA GLY A 11 -0.90 -7.54 -20.23
C GLY A 11 -2.27 -6.86 -20.09
N GLN A 12 -2.81 -6.69 -18.88
CA GLN A 12 -4.04 -5.94 -18.67
C GLN A 12 -3.78 -4.42 -18.74
N SER A 13 -4.78 -3.67 -19.21
CA SER A 13 -4.72 -2.22 -19.30
C SER A 13 -4.72 -1.59 -17.91
N ARG A 14 -3.97 -0.50 -17.72
CA ARG A 14 -3.92 0.22 -16.43
C ARG A 14 -5.08 1.18 -16.21
N GLY A 15 -6.01 1.28 -17.17
CA GLY A 15 -7.13 2.22 -17.10
C GLY A 15 -6.78 3.68 -17.38
N TYR A 16 -5.61 3.97 -17.97
CA TYR A 16 -5.26 5.31 -18.46
C TYR A 16 -4.35 5.26 -19.70
N ALA A 17 -4.32 6.38 -20.42
CA ALA A 17 -3.49 6.57 -21.60
C ALA A 17 -3.07 8.04 -21.73
N PHE A 18 -2.00 8.28 -22.48
CA PHE A 18 -1.61 9.59 -22.97
C PHE A 18 -1.92 9.66 -24.45
N VAL A 19 -2.52 10.78 -24.88
CA VAL A 19 -2.89 11.04 -26.26
C VAL A 19 -2.21 12.34 -26.67
N THR A 20 -1.45 12.29 -27.76
CA THR A 20 -0.79 13.47 -28.33
C THR A 20 -1.65 13.99 -29.47
N PHE A 21 -2.08 15.24 -29.38
CA PHE A 21 -2.80 15.93 -30.45
C PHE A 21 -1.82 16.70 -31.33
N THR A 22 -2.17 16.85 -32.61
CA THR A 22 -1.39 17.67 -33.56
C THR A 22 -1.49 19.17 -33.28
N LYS A 23 -2.63 19.62 -32.73
CA LYS A 23 -2.92 21.02 -32.43
C LYS A 23 -3.32 21.17 -30.96
N SER A 24 -2.93 22.27 -30.34
CA SER A 24 -3.35 22.59 -28.97
C SER A 24 -4.87 22.83 -28.87
N SER A 25 -5.46 23.48 -29.89
CA SER A 25 -6.90 23.75 -29.93
C SER A 25 -7.75 22.48 -29.91
N SER A 26 -7.35 21.43 -30.64
CA SER A 26 -8.08 20.17 -30.63
C SER A 26 -7.98 19.44 -29.29
N ALA A 27 -6.85 19.57 -28.59
CA ALA A 27 -6.69 19.03 -27.24
C ALA A 27 -7.62 19.73 -26.23
N MET A 28 -7.77 21.06 -26.31
CA MET A 28 -8.69 21.81 -25.43
C MET A 28 -10.15 21.44 -25.70
N VAL A 29 -10.57 21.35 -26.96
CA VAL A 29 -11.93 20.92 -27.32
C VAL A 29 -12.22 19.50 -26.82
N ALA A 30 -11.24 18.60 -26.92
CA ALA A 30 -11.38 17.23 -26.39
C ALA A 30 -11.49 17.22 -24.86
N LEU A 31 -10.69 18.03 -24.16
CA LEU A 31 -10.77 18.18 -22.71
C LEU A 31 -12.16 18.65 -22.26
N GLU A 32 -12.69 19.70 -22.88
CA GLU A 32 -13.99 20.27 -22.53
C GLU A 32 -15.16 19.30 -22.80
N LYS A 33 -15.13 18.62 -23.95
CA LYS A 33 -16.24 17.76 -24.36
C LYS A 33 -16.22 16.37 -23.73
N LEU A 34 -15.05 15.82 -23.46
CA LEU A 34 -14.90 14.42 -23.05
C LEU A 34 -14.67 14.25 -21.56
N ASN A 35 -14.23 15.29 -20.84
CA ASN A 35 -14.05 15.17 -19.39
C ASN A 35 -15.40 14.93 -18.70
N GLY A 36 -15.50 13.84 -17.94
CA GLY A 36 -16.74 13.39 -17.30
C GLY A 36 -17.65 12.55 -18.18
N HIS A 37 -17.32 12.35 -19.47
CA HIS A 37 -18.13 11.54 -20.37
C HIS A 37 -18.15 10.07 -19.92
N VAL A 38 -19.31 9.42 -19.96
CA VAL A 38 -19.47 8.03 -19.48
C VAL A 38 -19.18 7.06 -20.61
N ILE A 39 -18.17 6.21 -20.42
CA ILE A 39 -17.78 5.14 -21.35
C ILE A 39 -17.79 3.82 -20.60
N LEU A 40 -18.51 2.81 -21.11
CA LEU A 40 -18.64 1.49 -20.48
C LEU A 40 -19.05 1.60 -18.99
N ASN A 41 -20.02 2.45 -18.69
CA ASN A 41 -20.53 2.74 -17.34
C ASN A 41 -19.49 3.35 -16.38
N ARG A 42 -18.41 3.94 -16.89
CA ARG A 42 -17.42 4.65 -16.09
C ARG A 42 -17.16 6.05 -16.66
N PRO A 43 -17.31 7.13 -15.87
CA PRO A 43 -16.93 8.46 -16.32
C PRO A 43 -15.42 8.53 -16.53
N ILE A 44 -14.99 9.05 -17.68
CA ILE A 44 -13.58 9.28 -17.96
C ILE A 44 -13.14 10.65 -17.42
N ALA A 45 -11.89 10.75 -17.00
CA ALA A 45 -11.26 12.00 -16.64
C ALA A 45 -10.23 12.38 -17.70
N VAL A 46 -10.36 13.57 -18.27
CA VAL A 46 -9.39 14.13 -19.23
C VAL A 46 -8.69 15.29 -18.56
N ARG A 47 -7.35 15.36 -18.68
CA ARG A 47 -6.51 16.41 -18.08
C ARG A 47 -5.32 16.69 -18.98
N LEU A 48 -4.80 17.91 -18.89
CA LEU A 48 -3.53 18.25 -19.53
C LEU A 48 -2.40 17.41 -18.93
N ALA A 49 -1.54 16.87 -19.80
CA ALA A 49 -0.41 16.07 -19.39
C ALA A 49 0.62 16.96 -18.68
N LYS A 50 1.09 16.51 -17.52
CA LYS A 50 2.19 17.20 -16.81
C LYS A 50 3.50 16.94 -17.55
N ASN A 51 4.24 18.01 -17.82
CA ASN A 51 5.60 17.94 -18.31
C ASN A 51 6.45 17.45 -17.14
N ILE A 52 6.74 16.16 -17.11
CA ILE A 52 7.73 15.60 -16.20
C ILE A 52 9.08 15.80 -16.87
N ASN A 53 9.87 16.73 -16.34
CA ASN A 53 11.27 16.87 -16.73
C ASN A 53 11.98 15.58 -16.30
N TYR A 54 12.51 14.82 -17.26
CA TYR A 54 13.17 13.55 -16.97
C TYR A 54 14.51 13.73 -16.25
N ASP A 55 15.18 14.88 -16.41
CA ASP A 55 16.41 15.22 -15.69
C ASP A 55 16.15 15.33 -14.17
N GLU A 56 14.93 15.74 -13.77
CA GLU A 56 14.51 15.75 -12.37
C GLU A 56 14.41 14.33 -11.75
N PHE A 57 14.15 13.29 -12.56
CA PHE A 57 14.14 11.90 -12.07
C PHE A 57 15.53 11.29 -11.91
N GLU A 58 16.54 11.86 -12.57
CA GLU A 58 17.94 11.48 -12.36
C GLU A 58 18.56 12.20 -11.16
N ARG A 59 17.93 13.27 -10.67
CA ARG A 59 18.34 13.89 -9.40
C ARG A 59 18.26 12.83 -8.30
N PRO A 60 19.33 12.61 -7.53
CA PRO A 60 19.28 11.69 -6.41
C PRO A 60 18.15 12.15 -5.50
N LYS A 61 17.21 11.23 -5.21
CA LYS A 61 16.07 11.53 -4.33
C LYS A 61 16.61 12.17 -3.05
N PRO A 62 16.04 13.30 -2.61
CA PRO A 62 16.51 13.94 -1.40
C PRO A 62 16.46 12.91 -0.26
N LYS A 63 17.54 12.80 0.50
CA LYS A 63 17.53 12.00 1.73
C LYS A 63 16.56 12.68 2.68
N ILE A 64 15.39 12.08 2.85
CA ILE A 64 14.44 12.50 3.87
C ILE A 64 14.94 11.89 5.16
N GLU A 65 15.51 12.72 6.03
CA GLU A 65 15.76 12.33 7.41
C GLU A 65 14.41 12.33 8.12
N ILE A 66 13.89 11.14 8.38
CA ILE A 66 12.68 10.96 9.18
C ILE A 66 13.15 10.70 10.61
N PRO A 67 12.96 11.63 11.56
CA PRO A 67 13.44 11.46 12.94
C PRO A 67 12.95 10.15 13.59
N ALA A 68 11.76 9.68 13.20
CA ALA A 68 11.17 8.44 13.67
C ALA A 68 11.82 7.16 13.12
N LEU A 69 12.65 7.22 12.07
CA LEU A 69 13.27 6.05 11.44
C LEU A 69 14.55 5.57 12.13
N GLY A 70 14.91 6.16 13.28
CA GLY A 70 15.87 5.56 14.20
C GLY A 70 17.29 5.40 13.66
N THR A 71 17.74 6.24 12.72
CA THR A 71 19.18 6.42 12.44
C THR A 71 19.84 7.40 13.40
N GLY A 72 19.19 7.67 14.53
CA GLY A 72 19.85 8.30 15.66
C GLY A 72 21.01 7.43 16.10
N LYS A 73 22.19 8.05 16.27
CA LYS A 73 23.26 7.49 17.08
C LYS A 73 22.62 6.92 18.35
N ARG A 74 22.82 5.62 18.60
CA ARG A 74 22.47 5.00 19.88
C ARG A 74 23.47 5.54 20.89
N GLU A 75 23.27 6.76 21.34
CA GLU A 75 24.01 7.25 22.49
C GLU A 75 23.45 6.55 23.72
N GLY A 76 24.33 5.81 24.40
CA GLY A 76 24.06 5.19 25.69
C GLY A 76 23.24 3.91 25.62
N LYS A 77 23.90 2.75 25.80
CA LYS A 77 23.22 1.65 26.49
C LYS A 77 22.92 2.21 27.89
N ILE A 78 21.66 2.43 28.23
CA ILE A 78 21.24 2.69 29.62
C ILE A 78 22.02 1.72 30.52
N THR A 79 22.74 2.26 31.51
CA THR A 79 23.51 1.38 32.39
C THR A 79 22.53 0.50 33.17
N ARG A 80 22.99 -0.68 33.60
CA ARG A 80 22.14 -1.62 34.35
C ARG A 80 21.49 -0.94 35.57
N GLU A 81 22.21 -0.04 36.22
CA GLU A 81 21.77 0.74 37.37
C GLU A 81 20.64 1.71 37.01
N GLU A 82 20.75 2.38 35.86
CA GLU A 82 19.76 3.34 35.39
C GLU A 82 18.46 2.65 34.97
N ALA A 83 18.57 1.46 34.37
CA ALA A 83 17.43 0.61 34.08
C ALA A 83 16.71 0.12 35.35
N ILE A 84 17.47 -0.29 36.38
CA ILE A 84 16.92 -0.70 37.69
C ILE A 84 16.17 0.48 38.32
N LYS A 85 16.80 1.66 38.38
CA LYS A 85 16.20 2.86 38.97
C LYS A 85 14.90 3.29 38.29
N ALA A 86 14.85 3.20 36.96
CA ALA A 86 13.64 3.51 36.21
C ALA A 86 12.47 2.55 36.54
N ILE A 87 12.76 1.28 36.79
CA ILE A 87 11.76 0.28 37.20
C ILE A 87 11.25 0.58 38.61
N GLU A 88 12.15 0.83 39.56
CA GLU A 88 11.79 1.14 40.96
C GLU A 88 10.91 2.40 41.06
N GLN A 89 11.27 3.46 40.33
CA GLN A 89 10.46 4.68 40.29
C GLN A 89 9.06 4.43 39.74
N LYS A 90 8.93 3.60 38.71
CA LYS A 90 7.63 3.26 38.12
C LYS A 90 6.77 2.42 39.06
N LEU A 91 7.37 1.46 39.78
CA LEU A 91 6.67 0.65 40.78
C LEU A 91 6.16 1.52 41.93
N LYS A 92 6.99 2.44 42.42
CA LYS A 92 6.59 3.40 43.46
C LYS A 92 5.44 4.31 43.04
N ALA A 93 5.43 4.74 41.77
CA ALA A 93 4.33 5.54 41.24
C ALA A 93 3.02 4.74 41.20
N ILE A 94 3.07 3.46 40.84
CA ILE A 94 1.92 2.54 40.86
C ILE A 94 1.44 2.30 42.30
N GLU A 95 2.34 2.12 43.27
CA GLU A 95 1.96 1.93 44.69
C GLU A 95 1.29 3.17 45.31
N SER A 96 1.68 4.38 44.87
CA SER A 96 1.06 5.62 45.34
C SER A 96 -0.32 5.89 44.69
N GLN A 97 -0.65 5.17 43.63
CA GLN A 97 -1.85 5.35 42.83
C GLN A 97 -2.73 4.10 43.01
N GLY A 98 -3.34 3.99 44.19
CA GLY A 98 -4.25 2.90 44.55
C GLY A 98 -5.36 2.66 43.51
N ASP A 99 -5.79 1.40 43.47
CA ASP A 99 -6.72 0.77 42.53
C ASP A 99 -7.92 1.63 42.08
N ASP A 100 -8.21 1.59 40.77
CA ASP A 100 -9.55 1.36 40.18
C ASP A 100 -9.54 1.66 38.66
N ILE A 101 -9.32 0.63 37.83
CA ILE A 101 -9.78 0.64 36.43
C ILE A 101 -10.70 -0.57 36.25
N ASP A 102 -11.92 -0.44 36.75
CA ASP A 102 -13.00 -1.39 36.47
C ASP A 102 -13.60 -1.07 35.09
N PHE A 103 -13.19 -1.83 34.07
CA PHE A 103 -13.69 -1.71 32.69
C PHE A 103 -14.85 -2.69 32.45
N SER A 104 -15.90 -2.61 33.26
CA SER A 104 -17.11 -3.41 33.09
C SER A 104 -18.37 -2.55 32.93
N GLN A 105 -18.49 -1.88 31.78
CA GLN A 105 -19.79 -1.35 31.32
C GLN A 105 -20.33 -2.23 30.17
N PRO A 106 -21.44 -2.97 30.36
CA PRO A 106 -22.07 -3.69 29.28
C PRO A 106 -22.87 -2.69 28.44
N THR A 107 -22.31 -2.26 27.32
CA THR A 107 -23.07 -1.48 26.34
C THR A 107 -24.06 -2.43 25.64
N ALA A 108 -25.34 -2.12 25.80
CA ALA A 108 -26.49 -2.91 25.38
C ALA A 108 -26.60 -3.02 23.84
N GLY A 109 -25.78 -3.87 23.22
CA GLY A 109 -25.85 -4.21 21.81
C GLY A 109 -25.20 -5.55 21.51
N PRO A 110 -25.68 -6.29 20.50
CA PRO A 110 -25.02 -7.52 20.08
C PRO A 110 -23.60 -7.19 19.59
N VAL A 111 -22.60 -7.76 20.27
CA VAL A 111 -21.18 -7.59 19.92
C VAL A 111 -20.93 -8.29 18.58
N ILE A 112 -20.91 -7.51 17.50
CA ILE A 112 -20.57 -8.05 16.17
C ILE A 112 -19.06 -8.34 16.18
N PRO A 113 -18.63 -9.60 16.05
CA PRO A 113 -17.21 -9.93 16.01
C PRO A 113 -16.52 -9.19 14.86
N LEU A 114 -15.35 -8.63 15.15
CA LEU A 114 -14.54 -7.80 14.24
C LEU A 114 -14.32 -8.45 12.86
N ILE A 115 -14.28 -9.77 12.81
CA ILE A 115 -14.13 -10.54 11.57
C ILE A 115 -15.32 -10.35 10.62
N GLN A 116 -16.53 -10.17 11.12
CA GLN A 116 -17.73 -10.04 10.28
C GLN A 116 -17.83 -8.66 9.62
N LYS A 117 -17.38 -7.58 10.26
CA LYS A 117 -17.47 -6.22 9.67
C LYS A 117 -16.63 -6.01 8.40
N TYR A 118 -15.71 -6.93 8.12
CA TYR A 118 -14.82 -6.85 6.94
C TYR A 118 -15.07 -7.95 5.88
N GLN A 119 -16.13 -8.74 5.99
CA GLN A 119 -16.47 -9.80 5.02
C GLN A 119 -17.29 -9.31 3.82
N PHE A 120 -17.07 -8.11 3.30
CA PHE A 120 -17.91 -7.50 2.24
C PHE A 120 -17.77 -8.11 0.83
N ASN A 121 -16.92 -9.12 0.62
CA ASN A 121 -16.55 -9.59 -0.71
C ASN A 121 -16.72 -11.10 -0.95
N LYS A 122 -17.31 -11.87 -0.03
CA LYS A 122 -17.31 -13.34 -0.14
C LYS A 122 -18.24 -13.89 -1.24
N ASP A 123 -19.26 -13.14 -1.64
CA ASP A 123 -20.30 -13.64 -2.55
C ASP A 123 -20.01 -13.40 -4.04
N ARG A 124 -18.91 -12.72 -4.37
CA ARG A 124 -18.59 -12.39 -5.77
C ARG A 124 -17.94 -13.56 -6.53
N ASP A 125 -17.29 -14.48 -5.82
CA ASP A 125 -16.56 -15.60 -6.42
C ASP A 125 -17.36 -16.93 -6.45
N ALA A 126 -18.54 -16.97 -5.82
CA ALA A 126 -19.32 -18.21 -5.68
C ALA A 126 -20.13 -18.61 -6.93
N LYS A 127 -20.28 -17.73 -7.94
CA LYS A 127 -21.14 -18.00 -9.12
C LYS A 127 -20.43 -18.58 -10.35
N THR A 128 -19.13 -18.89 -10.28
CA THR A 128 -18.36 -19.39 -11.45
C THR A 128 -17.62 -20.71 -11.25
N ALA A 129 -17.75 -21.39 -10.12
CA ALA A 129 -17.03 -22.64 -9.88
C ALA A 129 -17.88 -23.89 -10.15
N THR A 130 -18.02 -24.24 -11.43
CA THR A 130 -18.40 -25.60 -11.85
C THR A 130 -17.20 -26.53 -11.60
N THR A 131 -17.43 -27.55 -10.76
CA THR A 131 -16.79 -28.87 -10.72
C THR A 131 -15.40 -29.01 -11.34
N THR A 132 -14.34 -29.08 -10.53
CA THR A 132 -13.20 -29.98 -10.80
C THR A 132 -12.52 -30.40 -9.49
N GLN A 133 -12.27 -31.70 -9.42
CA GLN A 133 -11.68 -32.50 -8.36
C GLN A 133 -10.41 -31.91 -7.73
N ARG A 134 -10.30 -32.07 -6.41
CA ARG A 134 -9.13 -31.72 -5.59
C ARG A 134 -7.92 -32.58 -5.99
N ARG A 135 -6.80 -31.94 -6.35
CA ARG A 135 -5.49 -32.59 -6.45
C ARG A 135 -4.53 -32.09 -5.36
N PRO A 136 -3.69 -32.96 -4.77
CA PRO A 136 -2.77 -32.58 -3.69
C PRO A 136 -1.58 -31.77 -4.23
N TYR A 137 -1.15 -30.78 -3.43
CA TYR A 137 -0.09 -29.84 -3.77
C TYR A 137 1.30 -30.44 -3.56
N HIS A 138 2.01 -30.73 -4.65
CA HIS A 138 3.46 -30.97 -4.61
C HIS A 138 4.21 -29.64 -4.65
N LYS A 139 4.99 -29.37 -3.60
CA LYS A 139 5.81 -28.18 -3.41
C LYS A 139 7.13 -28.34 -4.19
N THR A 140 7.26 -27.71 -5.36
CA THR A 140 8.57 -27.54 -6.02
C THR A 140 9.06 -26.11 -5.80
N SER A 141 10.23 -26.02 -5.18
CA SER A 141 10.96 -24.78 -4.91
C SER A 141 11.42 -24.15 -6.22
N SER A 142 10.72 -23.12 -6.66
CA SER A 142 11.14 -22.21 -7.72
C SER A 142 10.71 -20.79 -7.34
N GLY A 143 11.54 -20.13 -6.53
CA GLY A 143 11.37 -18.72 -6.20
C GLY A 143 11.71 -17.83 -7.41
N PRO A 144 11.13 -16.62 -7.53
CA PRO A 144 11.05 -15.86 -8.78
C PRO A 144 12.31 -15.06 -9.13
N TYR A 145 13.50 -15.47 -8.66
CA TYR A 145 14.74 -14.77 -8.92
C TYR A 145 15.78 -15.68 -9.61
N SER A 146 15.59 -15.91 -10.91
CA SER A 146 16.71 -16.24 -11.79
C SER A 146 17.40 -14.95 -12.21
N ARG A 147 18.34 -14.50 -11.36
CA ARG A 147 19.22 -13.36 -11.63
C ARG A 147 20.21 -13.74 -12.74
N HIS A 148 19.83 -13.56 -14.00
CA HIS A 148 20.79 -13.63 -15.11
C HIS A 148 21.71 -12.41 -15.06
N GLN A 149 23.01 -12.65 -14.92
CA GLN A 149 24.05 -11.62 -14.96
C GLN A 149 24.10 -11.02 -16.38
N ARG A 150 23.96 -9.68 -16.48
CA ARG A 150 24.20 -8.96 -17.74
C ARG A 150 25.71 -8.88 -18.00
N PRO A 151 26.20 -9.10 -19.23
CA PRO A 151 27.63 -9.02 -19.52
C PRO A 151 28.13 -7.57 -19.43
N LYS A 152 29.36 -7.42 -18.91
CA LYS A 152 30.08 -6.13 -18.86
C LYS A 152 30.46 -5.72 -20.29
N ARG A 153 30.06 -4.52 -20.71
CA ARG A 153 30.60 -3.88 -21.92
C ARG A 153 32.06 -3.48 -21.61
N ARG A 154 33.00 -3.91 -22.46
CA ARG A 154 34.37 -3.38 -22.51
C ARG A 154 34.37 -2.03 -23.20
#